data_AF-A0A0K2V9K4-F1
#
_entry.id   AF-A0A0K2V9K4-F1
#
_cell.length_a   1.000
_cell.length_b   1.000
_cell.length_c   1.000
_cell.angle_alpha   90.00
_cell.angle_beta   90.00
_cell.angle_gamma   90.00
#
_symmetry.space_group_name_H-M   'P 1'
#
loop_
_entity.id
_entity.type
_entity.pdbx_description
1 polymer ?
#
loop_
_entity_poly.entity_id
_entity_poly.type
_entity_poly.pdbx_seq_one_letter_code
_entity_poly.pdbx_strand_id
1 'polypeptide(L)'
;MSLFSDYWDIRDGMEKINRGRRGKYMTTDDWDEFIRSVQIGDCIEIQRKHINHWCIFVGPHFYSKENKCDKKWYDKKIQQVVHINGNSRFGSASYSPSANGKSNIAQIDFFIDVVKDSKFRINNDVDLMEEPRPIDDILTVLGNEMIEASSSYNIFMYNC
;
A
#
# COMPACT_ATOMS: atom_id res chain seq x y z
N MET A 1 6.04 26.41 17.81
CA MET A 1 6.30 24.97 18.04
C MET A 1 5.73 24.21 16.85
N SER A 2 6.58 23.67 15.98
CA SER A 2 6.16 22.86 14.83
C SER A 2 5.70 21.49 15.35
N LEU A 3 4.43 21.15 15.14
CA LEU A 3 3.81 19.91 15.63
C LEU A 3 3.97 18.71 14.66
N PHE A 4 4.85 18.82 13.67
CA PHE A 4 5.12 17.73 12.74
C PHE A 4 6.59 17.34 12.84
N SER A 5 6.85 16.20 13.48
CA SER A 5 8.17 15.59 13.51
C SER A 5 8.51 15.09 12.11
N ASP A 6 9.64 15.53 11.56
CA ASP A 6 10.18 15.09 10.27
C ASP A 6 10.68 13.61 10.30
N TYR A 7 10.35 12.85 11.33
CA TYR A 7 10.81 11.48 11.54
C TYR A 7 9.89 10.44 10.90
N TRP A 8 10.49 9.56 10.11
CA TRP A 8 9.84 8.43 9.42
C TRP A 8 9.75 7.20 10.33
N ASP A 9 9.81 7.43 11.65
CA ASP A 9 9.98 6.38 12.65
C ASP A 9 8.65 5.67 12.92
N ILE A 10 8.71 4.34 12.83
CA ILE A 10 7.64 3.45 13.27
C ILE A 10 7.63 3.48 14.80
N ARG A 11 6.44 3.64 15.37
CA ARG A 11 6.25 3.67 16.83
C ARG A 11 5.41 2.47 17.24
N ASP A 12 5.67 1.98 18.44
CA ASP A 12 4.90 0.90 19.04
C ASP A 12 3.41 1.26 19.12
N GLY A 13 2.54 0.33 18.73
CA GLY A 13 1.08 0.51 18.70
C GLY A 13 0.54 1.28 17.49
N MET A 14 1.38 1.69 16.52
CA MET A 14 0.94 2.40 15.32
C MET A 14 -0.07 1.58 14.50
N GLU A 15 0.08 0.26 14.47
CA GLU A 15 -0.82 -0.69 13.80
C GLU A 15 -2.26 -0.65 14.34
N LYS A 16 -2.46 -0.15 15.57
CA LYS A 16 -3.77 -0.10 16.23
C LYS A 16 -4.50 1.22 16.03
N ILE A 17 -3.83 2.26 15.51
CA ILE A 17 -4.41 3.62 15.36
C ILE A 17 -5.66 3.59 14.48
N ASN A 18 -5.62 2.86 13.37
CA ASN A 18 -6.73 2.74 12.42
C ASN A 18 -7.40 1.36 12.48
N ARG A 19 -7.34 0.69 13.63
CA ARG A 19 -7.89 -0.66 13.77
C ARG A 19 -9.39 -0.69 13.42
N GLY A 20 -9.76 -1.52 12.44
CA GLY A 20 -11.15 -1.68 12.00
C GLY A 20 -11.73 -0.45 11.30
N ARG A 21 -10.88 0.50 10.89
CA ARG A 21 -11.31 1.75 10.28
C ARG A 21 -11.78 1.52 8.86
N ARG A 22 -12.96 2.07 8.54
CA ARG A 22 -13.44 2.22 7.17
C ARG A 22 -13.72 3.69 6.84
N GLY A 23 -12.92 4.25 5.95
CA GLY A 23 -13.01 5.65 5.53
C GLY A 23 -14.07 5.91 4.47
N LYS A 24 -14.33 7.20 4.21
CA LYS A 24 -15.04 7.65 3.01
C LYS A 24 -14.16 7.46 1.77
N TYR A 25 -14.78 7.34 0.60
CA TYR A 25 -14.02 7.42 -0.64
C TYR A 25 -13.48 8.83 -0.87
N MET A 26 -12.22 8.90 -1.28
CA MET A 26 -11.42 10.08 -1.51
C MET A 26 -10.82 10.01 -2.91
N THR A 27 -10.37 11.15 -3.41
CA THR A 27 -9.63 11.29 -4.66
C THR A 27 -8.24 11.83 -4.40
N THR A 28 -7.42 11.94 -5.44
CA THR A 28 -6.11 12.58 -5.35
C THR A 28 -6.16 14.04 -4.93
N ASP A 29 -7.31 14.70 -5.03
CA ASP A 29 -7.51 16.10 -4.63
C ASP A 29 -7.68 16.22 -3.11
N ASP A 30 -8.12 15.14 -2.45
CA ASP A 30 -8.28 15.05 -1.00
C ASP A 30 -6.98 14.61 -0.29
N TRP A 31 -5.82 14.80 -0.94
CA TRP A 31 -4.53 14.26 -0.50
C TRP A 31 -4.17 14.65 0.94
N ASP A 32 -4.34 15.93 1.29
CA ASP A 32 -3.99 16.44 2.61
C ASP A 32 -4.81 15.82 3.73
N GLU A 33 -6.07 15.48 3.46
CA GLU A 33 -6.92 14.75 4.40
C GLU A 33 -6.46 13.29 4.48
N PHE A 34 -6.15 12.67 3.34
CA PHE A 34 -5.73 11.27 3.29
C PHE A 34 -4.42 11.05 4.05
N ILE A 35 -3.37 11.81 3.73
CA ILE A 35 -2.01 11.62 4.27
C ILE A 35 -1.92 11.88 5.78
N ARG A 36 -2.81 12.72 6.32
CA ARG A 36 -2.93 12.94 7.78
C ARG A 36 -3.62 11.79 8.50
N SER A 37 -4.37 10.98 7.76
CA SER A 37 -5.25 9.97 8.32
C SER A 37 -4.72 8.55 8.16
N VAL A 38 -3.93 8.30 7.12
CA VAL A 38 -3.36 6.99 6.80
C VAL A 38 -2.16 6.69 7.68
N GLN A 39 -2.01 5.43 8.05
CA GLN A 39 -0.86 4.87 8.73
C GLN A 39 -0.19 3.83 7.85
N ILE A 40 1.12 3.60 8.06
CA ILE A 40 1.79 2.42 7.51
C ILE A 40 1.01 1.18 7.96
N GLY A 41 0.81 0.23 7.06
CA GLY A 41 0.05 -0.99 7.31
C GLY A 41 -1.44 -0.88 6.96
N ASP A 42 -1.97 0.33 6.74
CA ASP A 42 -3.37 0.48 6.35
C ASP A 42 -3.65 -0.19 4.99
N CYS A 43 -4.75 -0.93 4.95
CA CYS A 43 -5.32 -1.48 3.74
C CYS A 43 -6.08 -0.38 2.99
N ILE A 44 -5.76 -0.20 1.71
CA ILE A 44 -6.36 0.79 0.84
C ILE A 44 -7.17 0.06 -0.23
N GLU A 45 -8.47 0.37 -0.26
CA GLU A 45 -9.37 -0.11 -1.29
C GLU A 45 -9.50 0.96 -2.38
N ILE A 46 -9.20 0.58 -3.62
CA ILE A 46 -9.25 1.43 -4.80
C ILE A 46 -10.43 1.01 -5.67
N GLN A 47 -11.36 1.94 -5.88
CA GLN A 47 -12.55 1.70 -6.67
C GLN A 47 -12.22 1.66 -8.16
N ARG A 48 -12.40 0.49 -8.79
CA ARG A 48 -12.34 0.33 -10.25
C ARG A 48 -13.73 0.04 -10.80
N LYS A 49 -13.86 0.08 -12.13
CA LYS A 49 -15.15 -0.12 -12.80
C LYS A 49 -15.76 -1.52 -12.62
N HIS A 50 -14.93 -2.55 -12.47
CA HIS A 50 -15.39 -3.94 -12.44
C HIS A 50 -15.13 -4.60 -11.10
N ILE A 51 -13.88 -4.58 -10.63
CA ILE A 51 -13.46 -5.19 -9.37
C ILE A 51 -12.49 -4.23 -8.69
N ASN A 52 -12.76 -3.93 -7.42
CA ASN A 52 -11.90 -3.04 -6.65
C ASN A 52 -10.51 -3.64 -6.53
N HIS A 53 -9.51 -2.76 -6.56
CA HIS A 53 -8.11 -3.13 -6.37
C HIS A 53 -7.72 -2.85 -4.92
N TRP A 54 -6.76 -3.59 -4.39
CA TRP A 54 -6.32 -3.45 -3.00
C TRP A 54 -4.82 -3.27 -2.92
N CYS A 55 -4.39 -2.48 -1.95
CA CYS A 55 -2.97 -2.33 -1.64
C CYS A 55 -2.75 -2.04 -0.15
N ILE A 56 -1.54 -2.28 0.32
CA ILE A 56 -1.10 -1.93 1.68
C ILE A 56 -0.28 -0.65 1.59
N PHE A 57 -0.62 0.35 2.38
CA PHE A 57 0.14 1.58 2.46
C PHE A 57 1.44 1.36 3.24
N VAL A 58 2.59 1.67 2.62
CA VAL A 58 3.91 1.52 3.26
C VAL A 58 4.63 2.86 3.44
N GLY A 59 3.95 3.96 3.12
CA GLY A 59 4.55 5.30 3.11
C GLY A 59 5.77 5.35 2.20
N PRO A 60 6.75 6.22 2.47
CA PRO A 60 8.00 6.27 1.74
C PRO A 60 9.05 5.28 2.29
N HIS A 61 8.66 4.24 3.04
CA HIS A 61 9.61 3.36 3.76
C HIS A 61 10.70 2.78 2.83
N PHE A 62 10.31 2.32 1.64
CA PHE A 62 11.20 1.74 0.63
C PHE A 62 11.77 2.76 -0.36
N TYR A 63 11.49 4.06 -0.18
CA TYR A 63 12.02 5.11 -1.03
C TYR A 63 13.53 5.27 -0.79
N SER A 64 14.32 5.30 -1.86
CA SER A 64 15.79 5.33 -1.78
C SER A 64 16.30 6.47 -0.88
N LYS A 65 17.23 6.12 0.03
CA LYS A 65 17.83 7.06 0.99
C LYS A 65 18.62 8.19 0.32
N GLU A 66 19.16 7.96 -0.87
CA GLU A 66 19.93 8.96 -1.64
C GLU A 66 19.08 10.18 -2.05
N ASN A 67 17.76 10.04 -2.10
CA ASN A 67 16.81 11.08 -2.47
C ASN A 67 16.05 11.68 -1.27
N LYS A 68 16.47 11.40 -0.03
CA LYS A 68 15.69 11.76 1.19
C LYS A 68 15.95 13.16 1.74
N CYS A 69 17.07 13.81 1.45
CA CYS A 69 17.47 15.05 2.15
C CYS A 69 16.48 16.21 2.03
N ASP A 70 15.71 16.28 0.93
CA ASP A 70 14.74 17.35 0.69
C ASP A 70 13.28 16.90 0.81
N LYS A 71 13.05 15.63 1.21
CA LYS A 71 11.75 14.98 1.13
C LYS A 71 11.15 14.77 2.51
N LYS A 72 9.88 15.14 2.64
CA LYS A 72 9.13 15.06 3.88
C LYS A 72 8.12 13.92 3.83
N TRP A 73 7.77 13.37 4.99
CA TRP A 73 6.80 12.28 5.13
C TRP A 73 5.51 12.50 4.34
N TYR A 74 5.04 13.73 4.21
CA TYR A 74 3.78 14.07 3.55
C TYR A 74 3.92 14.39 2.04
N ASP A 75 5.12 14.32 1.46
CA ASP A 75 5.28 14.53 0.01
C ASP A 75 4.58 13.39 -0.75
N LYS A 76 3.61 13.77 -1.58
CA LYS A 76 2.79 12.84 -2.38
C LYS A 76 3.61 11.98 -3.33
N LYS A 77 4.73 12.51 -3.85
CA LYS A 77 5.52 11.86 -4.89
C LYS A 77 6.37 10.68 -4.41
N ILE A 78 6.53 10.56 -3.09
CA ILE A 78 7.38 9.52 -2.49
C ILE A 78 6.57 8.44 -1.78
N GLN A 79 5.24 8.60 -1.67
CA GLN A 79 4.40 7.60 -0.99
C GLN A 79 4.27 6.36 -1.84
N GLN A 80 4.48 5.20 -1.21
CA GLN A 80 4.46 3.90 -1.88
C GLN A 80 3.41 2.99 -1.24
N VAL A 81 3.00 2.01 -2.04
CA VAL A 81 2.11 0.93 -1.65
C VAL A 81 2.67 -0.41 -2.12
N VAL A 82 2.31 -1.47 -1.42
CA VAL A 82 2.48 -2.83 -1.94
C VAL A 82 1.14 -3.34 -2.45
N HIS A 83 1.12 -3.86 -3.67
CA HIS A 83 -0.08 -4.44 -4.27
C HIS A 83 0.29 -5.60 -5.19
N ILE A 84 -0.67 -6.48 -5.47
CA ILE A 84 -0.46 -7.61 -6.38
C ILE A 84 -0.92 -7.20 -7.77
N ASN A 85 0.03 -7.12 -8.71
CA ASN A 85 -0.27 -6.78 -10.09
C ASN A 85 -0.38 -8.06 -10.93
N GLY A 86 -1.59 -8.36 -11.42
CA GLY A 86 -1.75 -9.34 -12.50
C GLY A 86 -1.50 -8.68 -13.84
N ASN A 87 -0.62 -9.28 -14.63
CA ASN A 87 -0.16 -8.75 -15.91
C ASN A 87 -1.23 -8.89 -17.02
N SER A 88 -2.45 -8.38 -16.80
CA SER A 88 -3.52 -8.32 -17.80
C SER A 88 -3.53 -6.95 -18.50
N ARG A 89 -3.74 -6.94 -19.82
CA ARG A 89 -3.81 -5.72 -20.66
C ARG A 89 -4.99 -4.79 -20.33
N PHE A 90 -5.79 -5.13 -19.32
CA PHE A 90 -6.90 -4.36 -18.80
C PHE A 90 -6.76 -4.39 -17.29
N GLY A 91 -6.40 -3.26 -16.66
CA GLY A 91 -5.99 -3.14 -15.26
C GLY A 91 -7.03 -3.62 -14.24
N SER A 92 -7.13 -4.93 -14.09
CA SER A 92 -8.00 -5.68 -13.19
C SER A 92 -7.42 -7.08 -13.16
N ALA A 93 -6.74 -7.44 -12.08
CA ALA A 93 -6.21 -8.78 -11.90
C ALA A 93 -7.14 -9.60 -11.02
N SER A 94 -8.31 -9.91 -11.57
CA SER A 94 -8.97 -11.17 -11.24
C SER A 94 -8.11 -12.29 -11.80
N TYR A 95 -8.02 -13.42 -11.10
CA TYR A 95 -7.44 -14.64 -11.64
C TYR A 95 -8.05 -14.96 -13.02
N SER A 96 -7.29 -14.71 -14.08
CA SER A 96 -7.49 -15.35 -15.37
C SER A 96 -6.21 -16.13 -15.64
N PRO A 97 -6.25 -17.48 -15.69
CA PRO A 97 -5.11 -18.27 -16.12
C PRO A 97 -4.86 -17.92 -17.59
N SER A 98 -4.02 -16.91 -17.84
CA SER A 98 -3.52 -16.65 -19.17
C SER A 98 -2.63 -17.83 -19.54
N ALA A 99 -2.86 -18.39 -20.72
CA ALA A 99 -2.13 -19.55 -21.27
C ALA A 99 -0.59 -19.37 -21.34
N ASN A 100 -0.06 -18.20 -20.95
CA ASN A 100 1.35 -17.83 -20.98
C ASN A 100 2.01 -17.66 -19.59
N GLY A 101 1.45 -18.22 -18.51
CA GLY A 101 2.20 -18.49 -17.28
C GLY A 101 2.81 -17.28 -16.54
N LYS A 102 2.36 -16.05 -16.77
CA LYS A 102 2.81 -14.89 -15.99
C LYS A 102 2.04 -14.82 -14.68
N SER A 103 2.67 -15.31 -13.63
CA SER A 103 2.15 -15.28 -12.26
C SER A 103 2.01 -13.84 -11.73
N ASN A 104 1.07 -13.62 -10.81
CA ASN A 104 0.81 -12.33 -10.17
C ASN A 104 1.96 -11.96 -9.22
N ILE A 105 2.66 -10.86 -9.49
CA ILE A 105 3.83 -10.43 -8.71
C ILE A 105 3.41 -9.33 -7.75
N ALA A 106 3.79 -9.44 -6.48
CA ALA A 106 3.67 -8.32 -5.55
C ALA A 106 4.72 -7.24 -5.90
N GLN A 107 4.27 -5.99 -5.97
CA GLN A 107 5.08 -4.87 -6.44
C GLN A 107 4.96 -3.71 -5.46
N ILE A 108 6.08 -3.01 -5.23
CA ILE A 108 6.10 -1.69 -4.62
C ILE A 108 5.98 -0.65 -5.72
N ASP A 109 4.91 0.14 -5.71
CA ASP A 109 4.70 1.23 -6.65
C ASP A 109 4.34 2.52 -5.91
N PHE A 110 4.47 3.67 -6.60
CA PHE A 110 4.00 4.93 -6.06
C PHE A 110 2.47 4.94 -5.94
N PHE A 111 1.98 5.41 -4.80
CA PHE A 111 0.55 5.47 -4.50
C PHE A 111 -0.25 6.15 -5.62
N ILE A 112 0.27 7.28 -6.13
CA ILE A 112 -0.40 8.07 -7.16
C ILE A 112 -0.48 7.33 -8.51
N ASP A 113 0.52 6.50 -8.83
CA ASP A 113 0.57 5.73 -10.07
C ASP A 113 -0.37 4.52 -10.00
N VAL A 114 -0.52 3.94 -8.82
CA VAL A 114 -1.49 2.88 -8.57
C VAL A 114 -2.90 3.45 -8.63
N VAL A 115 -3.22 4.50 -7.87
CA VAL A 115 -4.58 5.05 -7.79
C VAL A 115 -5.03 5.69 -9.10
N LYS A 116 -4.20 6.53 -9.72
CA LYS A 116 -4.54 7.37 -10.89
C LYS A 116 -5.78 8.24 -10.62
N ASP A 117 -6.82 8.09 -11.42
CA ASP A 117 -8.09 8.80 -11.36
C ASP A 117 -9.16 8.07 -10.53
N SER A 118 -8.85 6.89 -9.99
CA SER A 118 -9.79 6.15 -9.15
C SER A 118 -10.00 6.78 -7.78
N LYS A 119 -11.21 6.59 -7.26
CA LYS A 119 -11.48 6.83 -5.85
C LYS A 119 -10.84 5.75 -5.00
N PHE A 120 -10.44 6.09 -3.78
CA PHE A 120 -9.84 5.15 -2.84
C PHE A 120 -10.28 5.44 -1.40
N ARG A 121 -10.11 4.49 -0.48
CA ARG A 121 -10.33 4.70 0.96
C ARG A 121 -9.43 3.79 1.79
N ILE A 122 -9.20 4.17 3.04
CA ILE A 122 -8.72 3.24 4.08
C ILE A 122 -9.85 2.26 4.39
N ASN A 123 -9.53 0.98 4.41
CA ASN A 123 -10.46 -0.10 4.74
C ASN A 123 -9.73 -1.24 5.46
N ASN A 124 -9.68 -1.14 6.79
CA ASN A 124 -9.06 -2.11 7.68
C ASN A 124 -10.10 -3.05 8.32
N ASP A 125 -11.19 -3.39 7.61
CA ASP A 125 -12.27 -4.24 8.14
C ASP A 125 -11.76 -5.62 8.62
N VAL A 126 -10.63 -6.11 8.07
CA VAL A 126 -9.99 -7.38 8.47
C VAL A 126 -9.54 -7.36 9.93
N ASP A 127 -9.17 -6.20 10.47
CA ASP A 127 -8.71 -6.04 11.85
C ASP A 127 -9.81 -6.32 12.90
N LEU A 128 -11.06 -6.36 12.46
CA LEU A 128 -12.20 -6.75 13.30
C LEU A 128 -12.26 -8.26 13.50
N MET A 129 -11.65 -9.02 12.59
CA MET A 129 -11.61 -10.49 12.61
C MET A 129 -10.27 -11.01 13.13
N GLU A 130 -9.17 -10.32 12.82
CA GLU A 130 -7.81 -10.69 13.22
C GLU A 130 -7.10 -9.48 13.86
N GLU A 131 -6.19 -9.70 14.80
CA GLU A 131 -5.39 -8.60 15.34
C GLU A 131 -4.33 -8.17 14.30
N PRO A 132 -4.20 -6.86 14.00
CA PRO A 132 -3.19 -6.41 13.05
C PRO A 132 -1.79 -6.76 13.58
N ARG A 133 -0.93 -7.22 12.68
CA ARG A 133 0.47 -7.51 13.01
C ARG A 133 1.22 -6.22 13.33
N PRO A 134 2.29 -6.28 14.14
CA PRO A 134 3.19 -5.14 14.32
C PRO A 134 3.69 -4.60 12.98
N ILE A 135 3.79 -3.27 12.86
CA ILE A 135 4.21 -2.62 11.61
C ILE A 135 5.59 -3.10 11.13
N ASP A 136 6.53 -3.31 12.05
CA ASP A 136 7.87 -3.80 11.73
C ASP A 136 7.84 -5.20 11.10
N ASP A 137 6.95 -6.08 11.58
CA ASP A 137 6.77 -7.41 11.02
C ASP A 137 6.15 -7.34 9.61
N ILE A 138 5.16 -6.47 9.42
CA ILE A 138 4.55 -6.24 8.09
C ILE A 138 5.62 -5.80 7.10
N LEU A 139 6.43 -4.79 7.44
CA LEU A 139 7.46 -4.26 6.54
C LEU A 139 8.59 -5.25 6.30
N THR A 140 8.96 -6.05 7.31
CA THR A 140 9.98 -7.10 7.17
C THR A 140 9.52 -8.19 6.21
N VAL A 141 8.29 -8.69 6.38
CA VAL A 141 7.71 -9.68 5.46
C VAL A 141 7.63 -9.11 4.05
N LEU A 142 7.08 -7.90 3.88
CA LEU A 142 7.00 -7.26 2.56
C LEU A 142 8.39 -7.05 1.94
N GLY A 143 9.37 -6.60 2.71
CA GLY A 143 10.75 -6.40 2.25
C GLY A 143 11.41 -7.70 1.78
N ASN A 144 11.27 -8.78 2.54
CA ASN A 144 11.79 -10.10 2.17
C ASN A 144 11.13 -10.62 0.90
N GLU A 145 9.80 -10.52 0.80
CA GLU A 145 9.03 -10.93 -0.38
C GLU A 145 9.45 -10.16 -1.64
N MET A 146 9.79 -8.87 -1.53
CA MET A 146 10.30 -8.10 -2.68
C MET A 146 11.69 -8.56 -3.13
N ILE A 147 12.57 -8.93 -2.19
CA ILE A 147 13.90 -9.49 -2.48
C ILE A 147 13.74 -10.87 -3.14
N GLU A 148 12.83 -11.70 -2.62
CA GLU A 148 12.53 -13.02 -3.17
C GLU A 148 11.87 -12.96 -4.54
N ALA A 149 10.91 -12.05 -4.76
CA ALA A 149 10.30 -11.82 -6.07
C ALA A 149 11.32 -11.37 -7.14
N SER A 150 12.41 -10.70 -6.73
CA SER A 150 13.52 -10.34 -7.61
C SER A 150 14.45 -11.52 -7.94
N SER A 151 14.44 -12.59 -7.13
CA SER A 151 15.34 -13.74 -7.24
C SER A 151 14.67 -15.04 -7.71
N SER A 152 13.38 -15.28 -7.42
CA SER A 152 12.62 -16.47 -7.84
C SER A 152 11.12 -16.38 -7.54
N TYR A 153 10.30 -16.50 -8.59
CA TYR A 153 8.86 -16.88 -8.67
C TYR A 153 7.94 -16.76 -7.42
N ASN A 154 7.07 -15.74 -7.45
CA ASN A 154 5.79 -15.46 -6.74
C ASN A 154 5.19 -16.40 -5.69
N ILE A 155 4.93 -15.85 -4.49
CA ILE A 155 4.32 -16.52 -3.33
C ILE A 155 2.88 -16.04 -2.99
N PHE A 156 2.32 -15.01 -3.63
CA PHE A 156 0.92 -14.64 -3.34
C PHE A 156 -0.09 -15.53 -4.09
N MET A 157 -0.70 -16.48 -3.37
CA MET A 157 -1.81 -17.31 -3.86
C MET A 157 -3.19 -16.62 -3.84
N TYR A 158 -3.28 -15.39 -3.34
CA TYR A 158 -4.54 -14.65 -3.21
C TYR A 158 -4.56 -13.43 -4.12
N ASN A 159 -5.71 -13.18 -4.76
CA ASN A 159 -5.94 -12.00 -5.59
C ASN A 159 -6.19 -10.77 -4.70
N CYS A 160 -5.91 -9.57 -5.21
CA CYS A 160 -6.42 -8.32 -4.63
C CYS A 160 -7.92 -8.18 -4.90
#